data_AF-A0A925V7V3-F1
#
_entry.id   AF-A0A925V7V3-F1
#
_cell.length_a   1.000
_cell.length_b   1.000
_cell.length_c   1.000
_cell.angle_alpha   90.00
_cell.angle_beta   90.00
_cell.angle_gamma   90.00
#
_symmetry.space_group_name_H-M   'P 1'
#
loop_
_entity.id
_entity.type
_entity.pdbx_description
1 polymer ?
#
loop_
_entity_poly.entity_id
_entity_poly.type
_entity_poly.pdbx_seq_one_letter_code
_entity_poly.pdbx_strand_id
1 'polypeptide(L)'
;MPVRTISPLTPAHRHAQTPAMGPGGPMYYEWWYFEIEFLDDRGRPFRVITSFHYPHALDSHRVTAHEGFRDHAKRFGDDPRHYAGIATYVVDMQRSENVALFISRFPRSQISNAVSLSKNGGVDLQFGASSFREIADGKYRLVIEQTGRQQQAGRLPLHIRLVATFEQNTPGFEPTGGVLLSAAGKTHHWACVMPNPVVRIDGVVIRRKSRREWQSICQADENVGTLGGYHDHQWGDDLFWEQMMRWSWGRVPLTRISAGGKIVFFDVVPRAGHARPDPILVHVPAGAAMPQAMTPIAGYDPLVVSSTWDRIDIRDGCRLATRGKRIEYPRSVMVNARDAGGVERHFNLHHSNGNNVDVWPFYVRFVPEVSIGTTKVSAISEFMRADRLRDPATLRALTASNLITTDAT
;
A
#
# COMPACT_ATOMS: atom_id res chain seq x y z
N MET A 1 -23.98 -8.13 -8.30
CA MET A 1 -22.85 -9.06 -8.04
C MET A 1 -22.82 -9.42 -6.54
N PRO A 2 -22.44 -10.65 -6.13
CA PRO A 2 -22.27 -11.01 -4.71
C PRO A 2 -21.12 -10.24 -4.04
N VAL A 3 -21.08 -10.26 -2.70
CA VAL A 3 -19.90 -9.89 -1.90
C VAL A 3 -19.29 -11.17 -1.36
N ARG A 4 -17.97 -11.28 -1.42
CA ARG A 4 -17.24 -12.45 -0.94
C ARG A 4 -17.34 -12.60 0.57
N THR A 5 -17.50 -13.83 1.04
CA THR A 5 -17.45 -14.15 2.47
C THR A 5 -16.02 -14.01 3.00
N ILE A 6 -15.91 -13.74 4.30
CA ILE A 6 -14.63 -13.57 4.99
C ILE A 6 -14.50 -14.53 6.16
N SER A 7 -13.26 -14.81 6.54
CA SER A 7 -12.90 -15.53 7.77
C SER A 7 -12.12 -14.61 8.71
N PRO A 8 -12.33 -14.69 10.03
CA PRO A 8 -11.56 -13.90 10.99
C PRO A 8 -10.11 -14.42 11.09
N LEU A 9 -9.15 -13.50 11.22
CA LEU A 9 -7.74 -13.82 11.46
C LEU A 9 -7.45 -13.80 12.97
N THR A 10 -7.30 -14.99 13.55
CA THR A 10 -6.81 -15.13 14.94
C THR A 10 -5.32 -14.79 15.06
N PRO A 11 -4.78 -14.41 16.23
CA PRO A 11 -3.34 -14.22 16.48
C PRO A 11 -2.43 -15.28 15.87
N ALA A 12 -2.77 -16.55 16.06
CA ALA A 12 -1.96 -17.68 15.57
C ALA A 12 -1.99 -17.86 14.04
N HIS A 13 -3.03 -17.37 13.36
CA HIS A 13 -3.18 -17.51 11.90
C HIS A 13 -2.47 -16.41 11.10
N ARG A 14 -2.01 -15.33 11.77
CA ARG A 14 -1.72 -14.02 11.12
C ARG A 14 -0.60 -14.04 10.09
N HIS A 15 0.37 -14.94 10.23
CA HIS A 15 1.61 -14.95 9.43
C HIS A 15 2.15 -16.36 9.14
N ALA A 16 1.38 -17.40 9.49
CA ALA A 16 1.77 -18.80 9.29
C ALA A 16 1.55 -19.31 7.86
N GLN A 17 0.86 -18.53 7.01
CA GLN A 17 0.55 -18.90 5.63
C GLN A 17 1.63 -18.48 4.62
N THR A 18 2.68 -17.79 5.05
CA THR A 18 3.81 -17.44 4.19
C THR A 18 4.69 -18.69 3.99
N PRO A 19 5.00 -19.11 2.75
CA PRO A 19 5.89 -20.24 2.52
C PRO A 19 7.27 -19.97 3.14
N ALA A 20 7.86 -20.96 3.81
CA ALA A 20 9.21 -20.82 4.36
C ALA A 20 10.23 -20.56 3.24
N MET A 21 11.18 -19.64 3.46
CA MET A 21 12.30 -19.45 2.53
C MET A 21 13.17 -20.71 2.51
N GLY A 22 13.07 -21.48 1.42
CA GLY A 22 14.01 -22.57 1.12
C GLY A 22 15.35 -22.05 0.57
N PRO A 23 16.40 -22.89 0.56
CA PRO A 23 17.74 -22.52 0.09
C PRO A 23 17.83 -22.18 -1.41
N GLY A 24 16.80 -22.50 -2.21
CA GLY A 24 16.72 -22.14 -3.64
C GLY A 24 16.25 -20.71 -3.93
N GLY A 25 15.86 -19.95 -2.91
CA GLY A 25 15.12 -18.70 -3.07
C GLY A 25 13.67 -18.96 -3.51
N PRO A 26 12.67 -18.28 -2.96
CA PRO A 26 11.30 -18.58 -3.31
C PRO A 26 10.91 -18.04 -4.69
N MET A 27 10.14 -18.84 -5.45
CA MET A 27 9.24 -18.32 -6.48
C MET A 27 7.92 -17.91 -5.82
N TYR A 28 7.95 -16.97 -4.87
CA TYR A 28 6.75 -16.34 -4.33
C TYR A 28 7.00 -14.85 -4.18
N TYR A 29 5.93 -14.07 -4.09
CA TYR A 29 6.01 -12.68 -3.66
C TYR A 29 5.25 -12.44 -2.37
N GLU A 30 5.63 -11.37 -1.69
CA GLU A 30 5.18 -10.97 -0.38
C GLU A 30 5.23 -9.44 -0.29
N TRP A 31 4.17 -8.84 0.23
CA TRP A 31 4.02 -7.40 0.40
C TRP A 31 3.32 -7.11 1.72
N TRP A 32 4.01 -6.37 2.59
CA TRP A 32 3.49 -5.85 3.85
C TRP A 32 3.21 -4.36 3.74
N TYR A 33 1.97 -3.96 3.98
CA TYR A 33 1.52 -2.58 3.82
C TYR A 33 1.12 -1.99 5.17
N PHE A 34 1.55 -0.76 5.44
CA PHE A 34 1.30 -0.06 6.69
C PHE A 34 0.83 1.35 6.43
N GLU A 35 -0.08 1.83 7.25
CA GLU A 35 -0.45 3.22 7.33
C GLU A 35 -0.50 3.67 8.79
N ILE A 36 0.02 4.87 9.04
CA ILE A 36 -0.06 5.54 10.34
C ILE A 36 -0.53 6.95 10.10
N GLU A 37 -1.62 7.34 10.77
CA GLU A 37 -2.12 8.71 10.78
C GLU A 37 -1.88 9.31 12.16
N PHE A 38 -1.37 10.54 12.20
CA PHE A 38 -0.98 11.20 13.44
C PHE A 38 -0.99 12.72 13.29
N LEU A 39 -0.94 13.41 14.42
CA LEU A 39 -0.69 14.84 14.48
C LEU A 39 0.80 15.09 14.71
N ASP A 40 1.40 16.08 14.06
CA ASP A 40 2.76 16.54 14.41
C ASP A 40 2.74 17.36 15.72
N ASP A 41 3.91 17.79 16.21
CA ASP A 41 4.02 18.63 17.42
C ASP A 41 3.25 19.96 17.33
N ARG A 42 2.80 20.35 16.13
CA ARG A 42 2.02 21.57 15.85
C ARG A 42 0.54 21.25 15.63
N GLY A 43 0.10 20.01 15.84
CA GLY A 43 -1.29 19.59 15.63
C GLY A 43 -1.67 19.42 14.15
N ARG A 44 -0.72 19.36 13.22
CA ARG A 44 -1.02 19.16 11.79
C ARG A 44 -1.14 17.67 11.46
N PRO A 45 -2.17 17.24 10.71
CA PRO A 45 -2.38 15.84 10.41
C PRO A 45 -1.47 15.34 9.28
N PHE A 46 -0.73 14.27 9.57
CA PHE A 46 0.11 13.56 8.62
C PHE A 46 -0.30 12.09 8.52
N ARG A 47 -0.07 11.52 7.34
CA ARG A 47 -0.14 10.08 7.11
C ARG A 47 1.20 9.59 6.57
N VAL A 48 1.78 8.58 7.23
CA VAL A 48 2.91 7.82 6.71
C VAL A 48 2.38 6.50 6.17
N ILE A 49 2.67 6.22 4.91
CA ILE A 49 2.31 4.96 4.25
C ILE A 49 3.60 4.25 3.90
N THR A 50 3.77 3.00 4.32
CA THR A 50 4.98 2.23 4.04
C THR A 50 4.63 0.86 3.50
N SER A 51 5.38 0.41 2.50
CA SER A 51 5.31 -0.95 2.00
C SER A 51 6.66 -1.62 1.91
N PHE A 52 6.78 -2.82 2.48
CA PHE A 52 7.91 -3.73 2.30
C PHE A 52 7.52 -4.75 1.23
N HIS A 53 8.43 -5.01 0.28
CA HIS A 53 8.16 -5.86 -0.87
C HIS A 53 9.28 -6.88 -1.09
N TYR A 54 8.90 -8.14 -1.25
CA TYR A 54 9.80 -9.21 -1.62
C TYR A 54 9.12 -10.20 -2.60
N PRO A 55 9.53 -10.27 -3.87
CA PRO A 55 10.39 -9.30 -4.51
C PRO A 55 9.80 -7.89 -4.54
N HIS A 56 10.63 -6.88 -4.80
CA HIS A 56 10.19 -5.52 -5.11
C HIS A 56 9.61 -5.46 -6.52
N ALA A 57 8.45 -6.08 -6.65
CA ALA A 57 7.74 -6.33 -7.89
C ALA A 57 7.44 -4.99 -8.61
N LEU A 58 7.34 -3.88 -7.88
CA LEU A 58 7.02 -2.59 -8.47
C LEU A 58 8.23 -1.87 -9.10
N ASP A 59 9.48 -2.32 -8.89
CA ASP A 59 10.67 -1.60 -9.39
C ASP A 59 10.65 -1.39 -10.91
N SER A 60 10.56 -0.12 -11.30
CA SER A 60 10.46 0.31 -12.69
C SER A 60 11.60 -0.18 -13.59
N HIS A 61 12.83 -0.27 -13.09
CA HIS A 61 13.97 -0.75 -13.86
C HIS A 61 13.92 -2.24 -14.12
N ARG A 62 13.37 -3.01 -13.17
CA ARG A 62 13.33 -4.47 -13.24
C ARG A 62 12.10 -4.96 -13.98
N VAL A 63 10.97 -4.28 -13.80
CA VAL A 63 9.79 -4.48 -14.65
C VAL A 63 10.14 -4.19 -16.11
N THR A 64 10.87 -3.11 -16.40
CA THR A 64 11.31 -2.83 -17.79
C THR A 64 12.33 -3.83 -18.32
N ALA A 65 13.22 -4.35 -17.48
CA ALA A 65 14.16 -5.40 -17.86
C ALA A 65 13.46 -6.73 -18.19
N HIS A 66 12.52 -7.14 -17.32
CA HIS A 66 11.72 -8.35 -17.48
C HIS A 66 10.86 -8.33 -18.75
N GLU A 67 10.25 -7.19 -19.06
CA GLU A 67 9.46 -7.00 -20.29
C GLU A 67 10.34 -6.79 -21.55
N GLY A 68 11.66 -7.02 -21.45
CA GLY A 68 12.58 -7.02 -22.59
C GLY A 68 12.85 -5.63 -23.20
N PHE A 69 12.64 -4.55 -22.45
CA PHE A 69 12.75 -3.19 -22.99
C PHE A 69 14.22 -2.71 -23.12
N ARG A 70 14.66 -2.33 -24.32
CA ARG A 70 15.94 -1.61 -24.61
C ARG A 70 17.19 -2.19 -23.92
N ASP A 71 17.43 -3.51 -24.05
CA ASP A 71 18.58 -4.18 -23.43
C ASP A 71 18.68 -4.01 -21.90
N HIS A 72 17.61 -3.58 -21.22
CA HIS A 72 17.61 -3.37 -19.78
C HIS A 72 17.94 -4.65 -19.02
N ALA A 73 17.48 -5.80 -19.51
CA ALA A 73 17.92 -7.14 -19.14
C ALA A 73 19.44 -7.21 -18.87
N LYS A 74 20.26 -6.80 -19.84
CA LYS A 74 21.73 -6.80 -19.73
C LYS A 74 22.27 -5.83 -18.68
N ARG A 75 21.61 -4.68 -18.47
CA ARG A 75 22.07 -3.60 -17.58
C ARG A 75 21.66 -3.81 -16.12
N PHE A 76 20.50 -4.41 -15.92
CA PHE A 76 19.75 -4.42 -14.68
C PHE A 76 19.44 -5.85 -14.20
N GLY A 77 19.74 -6.87 -15.00
CA GLY A 77 19.35 -8.25 -14.74
C GLY A 77 17.88 -8.51 -15.07
N ASP A 78 17.57 -9.77 -15.37
CA ASP A 78 16.33 -10.14 -16.07
C ASP A 78 15.15 -10.42 -15.13
N ASP A 79 15.43 -10.86 -13.90
CA ASP A 79 14.38 -11.38 -13.02
C ASP A 79 14.09 -10.44 -11.82
N PRO A 80 12.90 -9.80 -11.77
CA PRO A 80 12.48 -8.97 -10.65
C PRO A 80 12.35 -9.77 -9.35
N ARG A 81 12.26 -11.11 -9.41
CA ARG A 81 12.20 -12.00 -8.23
C ARG A 81 13.43 -11.97 -7.34
N HIS A 82 14.53 -11.38 -7.79
CA HIS A 82 15.79 -11.30 -7.04
C HIS A 82 16.05 -9.96 -6.35
N TYR A 83 15.01 -9.19 -6.03
CA TYR A 83 15.14 -7.85 -5.44
C TYR A 83 14.18 -7.69 -4.28
N ALA A 84 14.58 -6.98 -3.24
CA ALA A 84 13.65 -6.55 -2.20
C ALA A 84 13.61 -5.02 -2.14
N GLY A 85 12.58 -4.44 -1.52
CA GLY A 85 12.48 -3.00 -1.44
C GLY A 85 11.48 -2.52 -0.43
N ILE A 86 11.67 -1.27 0.00
CA ILE A 86 10.78 -0.55 0.90
C ILE A 86 10.45 0.81 0.30
N ALA A 87 9.15 1.12 0.20
CA ALA A 87 8.66 2.42 -0.24
C ALA A 87 7.90 3.10 0.90
N THR A 88 8.25 4.34 1.22
CA THR A 88 7.57 5.13 2.24
C THR A 88 7.15 6.49 1.69
N TYR A 89 5.89 6.84 1.94
CA TYR A 89 5.24 8.06 1.52
C TYR A 89 4.84 8.87 2.75
N VAL A 90 5.06 10.17 2.70
CA VAL A 90 4.61 11.12 3.73
C VAL A 90 3.58 12.03 3.09
N VAL A 91 2.35 11.97 3.58
CA VAL A 91 1.22 12.74 3.07
C VAL A 91 0.82 13.79 4.11
N ASP A 92 0.80 15.05 3.69
CA ASP A 92 0.14 16.13 4.42
C ASP A 92 -1.37 15.99 4.15
N MET A 93 -2.12 15.57 5.17
CA MET A 93 -3.54 15.27 5.02
C MET A 93 -4.39 16.54 4.85
N GLN A 94 -3.94 17.67 5.39
CA GLN A 94 -4.65 18.95 5.26
C GLN A 94 -4.59 19.45 3.81
N ARG A 95 -3.46 19.21 3.14
CA ARG A 95 -3.24 19.61 1.74
C ARG A 95 -3.55 18.50 0.73
N SER A 96 -3.73 17.26 1.19
CA SER A 96 -3.84 16.07 0.32
C SER A 96 -2.64 15.92 -0.63
N GLU A 97 -1.44 16.23 -0.11
CA GLU A 97 -0.21 16.26 -0.90
C GLU A 97 0.83 15.28 -0.35
N ASN A 98 1.54 14.59 -1.24
CA ASN A 98 2.74 13.84 -0.88
C ASN A 98 3.94 14.77 -0.75
N VAL A 99 4.42 14.96 0.48
CA VAL A 99 5.49 15.89 0.82
C VAL A 99 6.86 15.23 0.88
N ALA A 100 6.94 13.90 0.94
CA ALA A 100 8.20 13.16 0.86
C ALA A 100 7.96 11.71 0.42
N LEU A 101 8.83 11.21 -0.46
CA LEU A 101 8.88 9.82 -0.91
C LEU A 101 10.27 9.25 -0.68
N PHE A 102 10.33 8.05 -0.15
CA PHE A 102 11.52 7.27 0.11
C PHE A 102 11.37 5.91 -0.56
N ILE A 103 12.36 5.49 -1.35
CA ILE A 103 12.41 4.15 -1.93
C ILE A 103 13.82 3.61 -1.72
N SER A 104 13.93 2.54 -0.96
CA SER A 104 15.18 1.80 -0.78
C SER A 104 15.06 0.45 -1.48
N ARG A 105 16.12 0.06 -2.18
CA ARG A 105 16.17 -1.16 -2.99
C ARG A 105 17.35 -2.00 -2.53
N PHE A 106 17.12 -3.31 -2.44
CA PHE A 106 18.12 -4.28 -2.04
C PHE A 106 18.33 -5.25 -3.21
N PRO A 107 19.45 -5.15 -3.95
CA PRO A 107 19.78 -6.09 -5.00
C PRO A 107 20.06 -7.48 -4.43
N ARG A 108 19.99 -8.50 -5.30
CA ARG A 108 20.24 -9.91 -4.94
C ARG A 108 21.44 -10.13 -4.02
N SER A 109 22.55 -9.44 -4.31
CA SER A 109 23.79 -9.54 -3.53
C SER A 109 23.70 -9.00 -2.11
N GLN A 110 22.72 -8.15 -1.80
CA GLN A 110 22.48 -7.58 -0.47
C GLN A 110 21.35 -8.29 0.29
N ILE A 111 20.46 -9.02 -0.39
CA ILE A 111 19.28 -9.64 0.23
C ILE A 111 19.67 -10.49 1.44
N SER A 112 20.66 -11.38 1.31
CA SER A 112 21.04 -12.31 2.39
C SER A 112 21.48 -11.63 3.69
N ASN A 113 21.96 -10.37 3.61
CA ASN A 113 22.56 -9.66 4.74
C ASN A 113 21.70 -8.48 5.23
N ALA A 114 20.85 -7.93 4.37
CA ALA A 114 20.05 -6.72 4.64
C ALA A 114 18.54 -6.98 4.66
N VAL A 115 18.09 -8.17 4.24
CA VAL A 115 16.67 -8.50 4.14
C VAL A 115 16.36 -9.80 4.88
N SER A 116 15.43 -9.74 5.82
CA SER A 116 14.80 -10.92 6.41
C SER A 116 13.29 -10.84 6.25
N LEU A 117 12.67 -11.98 5.94
CA LEU A 117 11.23 -12.14 5.88
C LEU A 117 10.76 -12.95 7.09
N SER A 118 9.43 -13.03 7.28
CA SER A 118 8.83 -13.80 8.36
C SER A 118 9.29 -15.26 8.31
N LYS A 119 9.60 -15.83 9.48
CA LYS A 119 9.93 -17.26 9.64
C LYS A 119 8.73 -17.98 10.24
N ASN A 120 8.66 -19.30 10.04
CA ASN A 120 7.58 -20.14 10.56
C ASN A 120 7.25 -19.81 12.02
N GLY A 121 6.03 -19.30 12.24
CA GLY A 121 5.46 -19.04 13.56
C GLY A 121 5.64 -17.62 14.13
N GLY A 122 6.27 -16.67 13.42
CA GLY A 122 6.40 -15.30 13.92
C GLY A 122 6.77 -14.23 12.87
N VAL A 123 6.43 -12.98 13.16
CA VAL A 123 6.79 -11.82 12.32
C VAL A 123 8.14 -11.26 12.75
N ASP A 124 9.10 -11.27 11.83
CA ASP A 124 10.39 -10.62 12.01
C ASP A 124 10.98 -10.19 10.64
N LEU A 125 10.46 -9.07 10.14
CA LEU A 125 10.87 -8.46 8.88
C LEU A 125 12.00 -7.46 9.13
N GLN A 126 13.03 -7.52 8.29
CA GLN A 126 14.12 -6.55 8.27
C GLN A 126 14.42 -6.16 6.83
N PHE A 127 14.53 -4.86 6.55
CA PHE A 127 14.92 -4.30 5.26
C PHE A 127 15.85 -3.11 5.52
N GLY A 128 17.16 -3.35 5.48
CA GLY A 128 18.18 -2.36 5.84
C GLY A 128 18.06 -1.98 7.32
N ALA A 129 17.77 -0.71 7.62
CA ALA A 129 17.51 -0.23 8.98
C ALA A 129 16.01 -0.27 9.37
N SER A 130 15.12 -0.56 8.42
CA SER A 130 13.68 -0.64 8.67
C SER A 130 13.28 -2.06 9.07
N SER A 131 12.33 -2.21 9.99
CA SER A 131 11.89 -3.51 10.50
C SER A 131 10.42 -3.52 10.92
N PHE A 132 9.82 -4.70 10.92
CA PHE A 132 8.51 -4.95 11.51
C PHE A 132 8.54 -6.30 12.21
N ARG A 133 8.33 -6.31 13.52
CA ARG A 133 8.43 -7.54 14.32
C ARG A 133 7.41 -7.60 15.44
N GLU A 134 7.01 -8.80 15.82
CA GLU A 134 6.23 -9.01 17.03
C GLU A 134 7.11 -8.83 18.28
N ILE A 135 6.65 -8.05 19.25
CA ILE A 135 7.39 -7.77 20.50
C ILE A 135 6.69 -8.34 21.75
N ALA A 136 5.40 -8.62 21.65
CA ALA A 136 4.58 -9.36 22.59
C ALA A 136 3.34 -9.87 21.83
N ASP A 137 2.60 -10.82 22.38
CA ASP A 137 1.40 -11.36 21.73
C ASP A 137 0.43 -10.24 21.29
N GLY A 138 0.19 -10.16 19.98
CA GLY A 138 -0.68 -9.14 19.38
C GLY A 138 -0.13 -7.71 19.39
N LYS A 139 1.14 -7.50 19.78
CA LYS A 139 1.84 -6.22 19.76
C LYS A 139 3.07 -6.28 18.86
N TYR A 140 3.11 -5.38 17.89
CA TYR A 140 4.14 -5.34 16.86
C TYR A 140 4.84 -3.99 16.87
N ARG A 141 6.15 -3.99 16.61
CA ARG A 141 6.94 -2.78 16.49
C ARG A 141 7.34 -2.57 15.04
N LEU A 142 6.97 -1.42 14.50
CA LEU A 142 7.40 -0.92 13.20
C LEU A 142 8.50 0.13 13.40
N VAL A 143 9.62 -0.07 12.74
CA VAL A 143 10.70 0.93 12.61
C VAL A 143 10.88 1.22 11.13
N ILE A 144 10.68 2.48 10.73
CA ILE A 144 11.00 2.96 9.40
C ILE A 144 12.20 3.88 9.51
N GLU A 145 13.30 3.51 8.88
CA GLU A 145 14.47 4.36 8.76
C GLU A 145 15.02 4.31 7.35
N GLN A 146 14.92 5.44 6.65
CA GLN A 146 15.38 5.59 5.29
C GLN A 146 16.03 6.96 5.09
N THR A 147 17.13 6.96 4.34
CA THR A 147 17.74 8.19 3.83
C THR A 147 17.66 8.16 2.31
N GLY A 148 17.18 9.24 1.72
CA GLY A 148 16.93 9.38 0.28
C GLY A 148 17.47 10.71 -0.26
N ARG A 149 17.22 10.97 -1.55
CA ARG A 149 17.55 12.26 -2.20
C ARG A 149 16.38 12.73 -3.05
N GLN A 150 15.97 13.99 -2.87
CA GLN A 150 14.96 14.61 -3.73
C GLN A 150 15.63 15.10 -5.03
N GLN A 151 15.28 14.57 -6.22
CA GLN A 151 15.97 15.00 -7.45
C GLN A 151 15.64 16.43 -7.87
N GLN A 152 14.42 16.94 -7.65
CA GLN A 152 13.99 18.21 -8.27
C GLN A 152 14.62 19.48 -7.67
N ALA A 153 15.34 19.39 -6.54
CA ALA A 153 15.96 20.56 -5.91
C ALA A 153 17.42 20.27 -5.48
N GLY A 154 18.30 20.01 -6.46
CA GLY A 154 19.74 19.93 -6.18
C GLY A 154 20.20 18.69 -5.40
N ARG A 155 19.46 17.57 -5.49
CA ARG A 155 19.77 16.29 -4.79
C ARG A 155 19.90 16.45 -3.27
N LEU A 156 19.09 17.33 -2.69
CA LEU A 156 19.10 17.53 -1.25
C LEU A 156 18.67 16.24 -0.53
N PRO A 157 19.42 15.81 0.51
CA PRO A 157 19.05 14.66 1.32
C PRO A 157 17.66 14.78 1.96
N LEU A 158 16.94 13.67 1.96
CA LEU A 158 15.73 13.45 2.76
C LEU A 158 16.04 12.37 3.78
N HIS A 159 15.46 12.49 4.97
CA HIS A 159 15.58 11.48 6.00
C HIS A 159 14.23 11.27 6.69
N ILE A 160 13.89 10.02 6.93
CA ILE A 160 12.79 9.62 7.79
C ILE A 160 13.31 8.64 8.84
N ARG A 161 12.89 8.87 10.08
CA ARG A 161 12.89 7.89 11.15
C ARG A 161 11.51 7.90 11.80
N LEU A 162 10.83 6.77 11.82
CA LEU A 162 9.56 6.57 12.51
C LEU A 162 9.65 5.28 13.33
N VAL A 163 9.25 5.36 14.59
CA VAL A 163 9.14 4.21 15.49
C VAL A 163 7.72 4.19 16.03
N ALA A 164 7.00 3.11 15.78
CA ALA A 164 5.63 2.93 16.21
C ALA A 164 5.38 1.52 16.73
N THR A 165 4.50 1.42 17.72
CA THR A 165 3.94 0.16 18.21
C THR A 165 2.51 0.04 17.70
N PHE A 166 2.20 -1.08 17.07
CA PHE A 166 0.85 -1.48 16.67
C PHE A 166 0.37 -2.52 17.67
N GLU A 167 -0.75 -2.26 18.32
CA GLU A 167 -1.47 -3.22 19.14
C GLU A 167 -2.77 -3.56 18.41
N GLN A 168 -2.96 -4.84 18.14
CA GLN A 168 -4.19 -5.24 17.48
C GLN A 168 -5.36 -5.03 18.44
N ASN A 169 -6.30 -4.19 18.02
CA ASN A 169 -7.52 -3.90 18.77
C ASN A 169 -8.73 -4.55 18.10
N THR A 170 -8.85 -4.41 16.78
CA THR A 170 -9.86 -5.15 15.98
C THR A 170 -9.23 -6.39 15.35
N PRO A 171 -9.85 -7.57 15.45
CA PRO A 171 -9.42 -8.77 14.75
C PRO A 171 -9.26 -8.54 13.23
N GLY A 172 -8.29 -9.20 12.63
CA GLY A 172 -8.09 -9.16 11.18
C GLY A 172 -9.09 -10.04 10.44
N PHE A 173 -9.02 -10.02 9.11
CA PHE A 173 -9.84 -10.87 8.25
C PHE A 173 -9.16 -11.20 6.92
N GLU A 174 -9.61 -12.28 6.30
CA GLU A 174 -9.18 -12.72 4.97
C GLU A 174 -10.39 -13.27 4.17
N PRO A 175 -10.30 -13.46 2.85
CA PRO A 175 -11.28 -14.25 2.10
C PRO A 175 -11.49 -15.62 2.73
N THR A 176 -12.71 -16.16 2.72
CA THR A 176 -12.93 -17.54 3.15
C THR A 176 -12.04 -18.50 2.35
N GLY A 177 -11.17 -19.24 3.04
CA GLY A 177 -10.17 -20.12 2.42
C GLY A 177 -8.82 -19.45 2.09
N GLY A 178 -8.62 -18.18 2.46
CA GLY A 178 -7.35 -17.44 2.37
C GLY A 178 -6.93 -17.02 0.95
N VAL A 179 -7.56 -17.56 -0.09
CA VAL A 179 -7.19 -17.30 -1.49
C VAL A 179 -8.03 -16.17 -2.08
N LEU A 180 -7.38 -15.07 -2.48
CA LEU A 180 -8.01 -13.98 -3.22
C LEU A 180 -8.22 -14.36 -4.68
N LEU A 181 -7.20 -14.93 -5.33
CA LEU A 181 -7.26 -15.34 -6.73
C LEU A 181 -6.49 -16.65 -6.93
N SER A 182 -7.08 -17.56 -7.69
CA SER A 182 -6.36 -18.71 -8.24
C SER A 182 -6.50 -18.68 -9.76
N ALA A 183 -5.35 -18.63 -10.45
CA ALA A 183 -5.28 -18.51 -11.89
C ALA A 183 -4.07 -19.31 -12.42
N ALA A 184 -4.30 -20.18 -13.39
CA ALA A 184 -3.26 -20.98 -14.05
C ALA A 184 -2.37 -21.80 -13.08
N GLY A 185 -2.98 -22.37 -12.03
CA GLY A 185 -2.27 -23.16 -11.01
C GLY A 185 -1.44 -22.33 -10.03
N LYS A 186 -1.48 -21.00 -10.12
CA LYS A 186 -0.89 -20.06 -9.17
C LYS A 186 -1.98 -19.48 -8.28
N THR A 187 -1.61 -19.17 -7.05
CA THR A 187 -2.47 -18.56 -6.06
C THR A 187 -1.94 -17.21 -5.64
N HIS A 188 -2.88 -16.35 -5.26
CA HIS A 188 -2.63 -15.09 -4.62
C HIS A 188 -3.56 -14.93 -3.44
N HIS A 189 -2.97 -14.48 -2.34
CA HIS A 189 -3.56 -14.31 -1.04
C HIS A 189 -3.52 -12.85 -0.61
N TRP A 190 -4.54 -12.43 0.12
CA TRP A 190 -4.63 -11.12 0.74
C TRP A 190 -5.31 -11.26 2.10
N ALA A 191 -4.75 -10.59 3.09
CA ALA A 191 -5.23 -10.60 4.46
C ALA A 191 -5.17 -9.18 5.04
N CYS A 192 -6.28 -8.68 5.56
CA CYS A 192 -6.29 -7.46 6.35
C CYS A 192 -5.99 -7.81 7.81
N VAL A 193 -4.71 -7.77 8.18
CA VAL A 193 -4.21 -8.30 9.46
C VAL A 193 -4.59 -7.40 10.64
N MET A 194 -4.46 -6.08 10.48
CA MET A 194 -4.85 -5.11 11.50
C MET A 194 -5.63 -3.97 10.85
N PRO A 195 -6.98 -4.09 10.75
CA PRO A 195 -7.77 -3.06 10.11
C PRO A 195 -7.90 -1.79 10.96
N ASN A 196 -7.93 -1.90 12.29
CA ASN A 196 -8.00 -0.80 13.26
C ASN A 196 -7.06 -1.06 14.46
N PRO A 197 -5.73 -1.06 14.26
CA PRO A 197 -4.79 -1.19 15.36
C PRO A 197 -4.85 0.07 16.25
N VAL A 198 -4.62 -0.12 17.54
CA VAL A 198 -4.16 0.97 18.41
C VAL A 198 -2.70 1.22 18.04
N VAL A 199 -2.39 2.45 17.65
CA VAL A 199 -1.02 2.83 17.27
C VAL A 199 -0.47 3.74 18.36
N ARG A 200 0.76 3.49 18.79
CA ARG A 200 1.52 4.38 19.67
C ARG A 200 2.80 4.78 18.96
N ILE A 201 3.02 6.08 18.80
CA ILE A 201 4.24 6.60 18.18
C ILE A 201 5.25 6.89 19.29
N ASP A 202 6.41 6.23 19.20
CA ASP A 202 7.58 6.46 20.05
C ASP A 202 8.40 7.65 19.53
N GLY A 203 8.29 7.95 18.24
CA GLY A 203 8.89 9.14 17.66
C GLY A 203 8.84 9.11 16.14
N VAL A 204 8.69 10.28 15.55
CA VAL A 204 8.76 10.48 14.10
C VAL A 204 9.53 11.75 13.78
N VAL A 205 10.50 11.62 12.89
CA VAL A 205 11.33 12.71 12.41
C VAL A 205 11.44 12.58 10.92
N ILE A 206 10.90 13.56 10.20
CA ILE A 206 10.98 13.65 8.75
C ILE A 206 11.64 14.98 8.41
N ARG A 207 12.83 14.91 7.83
CA ARG A 207 13.66 16.09 7.57
C ARG A 207 14.11 16.13 6.13
N ARG A 208 14.25 17.35 5.62
CA ARG A 208 14.90 17.65 4.35
C ARG A 208 16.11 18.54 4.60
N LYS A 209 17.22 18.24 3.95
CA LYS A 209 18.39 19.11 4.02
C LYS A 209 18.16 20.33 3.14
N SER A 210 18.39 21.52 3.66
CA SER A 210 18.56 22.75 2.86
C SER A 210 20.06 22.94 2.56
N ARG A 211 20.44 24.02 1.85
CA ARG A 211 21.86 24.31 1.59
C ARG A 211 22.71 24.44 2.86
N ARG A 212 22.12 24.82 4.00
CA ARG A 212 22.86 25.13 5.24
C ARG A 212 22.50 24.22 6.41
N GLU A 213 21.26 23.77 6.50
CA GLU A 213 20.75 23.06 7.68
C GLU A 213 19.66 22.05 7.33
N TRP A 214 19.37 21.13 8.25
CA TRP A 214 18.20 20.26 8.15
C TRP A 214 16.94 21.02 8.55
N GLN A 215 15.91 20.96 7.71
CA GLN A 215 14.58 21.50 7.98
C GLN A 215 13.62 20.35 8.28
N SER A 216 12.84 20.48 9.36
CA SER A 216 11.76 19.55 9.66
C SER A 216 10.60 19.74 8.68
N ILE A 217 10.16 18.65 8.05
CA ILE A 217 8.88 18.57 7.34
C ILE A 217 7.77 18.30 8.35
N CYS A 218 8.00 17.29 9.18
CA CYS A 218 7.14 16.83 10.25
C CYS A 218 8.00 16.21 11.35
N GLN A 219 7.66 16.50 12.59
CA GLN A 219 8.25 15.87 13.77
C GLN A 219 7.14 15.65 14.79
N ALA A 220 7.19 14.50 15.47
CA ALA A 220 6.42 14.27 16.67
C ALA A 220 7.23 13.43 17.65
N ASP A 221 7.23 13.84 18.91
CA ASP A 221 7.89 13.12 20.00
C ASP A 221 6.96 12.01 20.57
N GLU A 222 7.37 11.40 21.68
CA GLU A 222 6.60 10.33 22.34
C GLU A 222 5.18 10.80 22.74
N ASN A 223 4.20 9.92 22.56
CA ASN A 223 2.80 10.13 22.97
C ASN A 223 2.01 11.20 22.19
N VAL A 224 2.42 11.52 20.96
CA VAL A 224 1.60 12.36 20.09
C VAL A 224 0.26 11.69 19.75
N GLY A 225 -0.76 12.51 19.50
CA GLY A 225 -2.08 12.03 19.10
C GLY A 225 -2.04 11.23 17.80
N THR A 226 -2.37 9.94 17.87
CA THR A 226 -2.56 9.08 16.71
C THR A 226 -4.00 9.15 16.21
N LEU A 227 -4.15 9.39 14.92
CA LEU A 227 -5.43 9.43 14.21
C LEU A 227 -5.82 8.06 13.62
N GLY A 228 -4.93 7.07 13.65
CA GLY A 228 -5.26 5.69 13.36
C GLY A 228 -4.12 4.94 12.69
N GLY A 229 -4.38 3.68 12.36
CA GLY A 229 -3.49 2.88 11.55
C GLY A 229 -4.23 1.86 10.70
N TYR A 230 -3.46 1.15 9.89
CA TYR A 230 -3.91 0.05 9.06
C TYR A 230 -2.72 -0.83 8.70
N HIS A 231 -2.93 -2.15 8.64
CA HIS A 231 -1.96 -3.08 8.09
C HIS A 231 -2.67 -4.20 7.33
N ASP A 232 -2.23 -4.43 6.09
CA ASP A 232 -2.53 -5.64 5.34
C ASP A 232 -1.29 -6.32 4.77
N HIS A 233 -1.49 -7.56 4.37
CA HIS A 233 -0.46 -8.47 3.93
C HIS A 233 -0.94 -9.21 2.67
N GLN A 234 -0.07 -9.28 1.67
CA GLN A 234 -0.31 -9.91 0.38
C GLN A 234 0.82 -10.86 0.03
N TRP A 235 0.49 -12.03 -0.49
CA TRP A 235 1.50 -12.95 -0.99
C TRP A 235 0.95 -13.84 -2.12
N GLY A 236 1.82 -14.59 -2.79
CA GLY A 236 1.38 -15.54 -3.81
C GLY A 236 2.53 -16.16 -4.58
N ASP A 237 2.21 -17.16 -5.40
CA ASP A 237 3.18 -18.00 -6.11
C ASP A 237 3.92 -17.29 -7.26
N ASP A 238 3.46 -16.10 -7.65
CA ASP A 238 4.14 -15.31 -8.68
C ASP A 238 3.77 -13.84 -8.62
N LEU A 239 4.57 -13.02 -9.29
CA LEU A 239 4.42 -11.58 -9.43
C LEU A 239 2.96 -11.22 -9.76
N PHE A 240 2.41 -10.30 -8.98
CA PHE A 240 0.97 -10.02 -9.01
C PHE A 240 0.45 -9.64 -10.42
N TRP A 241 1.25 -8.95 -11.25
CA TRP A 241 0.84 -8.56 -12.61
C TRP A 241 0.80 -9.72 -13.60
N GLU A 242 1.40 -10.87 -13.29
CA GLU A 242 1.24 -12.08 -14.10
C GLU A 242 -0.15 -12.70 -13.92
N GLN A 243 -0.77 -12.52 -12.76
CA GLN A 243 -2.07 -13.14 -12.44
C GLN A 243 -3.24 -12.18 -12.66
N MET A 244 -3.02 -10.88 -12.45
CA MET A 244 -4.07 -9.86 -12.47
C MET A 244 -3.87 -8.84 -13.58
N MET A 245 -4.95 -8.49 -14.27
CA MET A 245 -4.98 -7.35 -15.19
C MET A 245 -5.15 -6.03 -14.46
N ARG A 246 -6.02 -6.02 -13.44
CA ARG A 246 -6.35 -4.83 -12.65
C ARG A 246 -6.64 -5.22 -11.22
N TRP A 247 -6.41 -4.29 -10.31
CA TRP A 247 -7.00 -4.35 -8.98
C TRP A 247 -7.36 -2.95 -8.50
N SER A 248 -8.31 -2.90 -7.57
CA SER A 248 -8.64 -1.71 -6.81
C SER A 248 -8.77 -2.07 -5.34
N TRP A 249 -8.09 -1.31 -4.49
CA TRP A 249 -8.15 -1.49 -3.04
C TRP A 249 -8.37 -0.14 -2.39
N GLY A 250 -9.00 -0.12 -1.23
CA GLY A 250 -9.09 1.11 -0.47
C GLY A 250 -9.92 0.97 0.79
N ARG A 251 -10.07 2.10 1.46
CA ARG A 251 -10.83 2.19 2.70
C ARG A 251 -11.49 3.54 2.89
N VAL A 252 -12.65 3.54 3.54
CA VAL A 252 -13.42 4.73 3.92
C VAL A 252 -13.61 4.72 5.43
N PRO A 253 -12.96 5.62 6.20
CA PRO A 253 -13.27 5.80 7.62
C PRO A 253 -14.73 6.23 7.78
N LEU A 254 -15.44 5.70 8.78
CA LEU A 254 -16.82 6.10 9.08
C LEU A 254 -16.91 7.35 9.97
N THR A 255 -15.77 7.79 10.53
CA THR A 255 -15.66 9.00 11.33
C THR A 255 -14.34 9.73 11.06
N ARG A 256 -14.20 10.96 11.55
CA ARG A 256 -12.95 11.73 11.49
C ARG A 256 -11.89 11.29 12.51
N ILE A 257 -12.29 10.53 13.53
CA ILE A 257 -11.45 10.22 14.69
C ILE A 257 -11.02 8.74 14.61
N SER A 258 -9.82 8.46 15.11
CA SER A 258 -9.13 7.16 15.10
C SER A 258 -9.92 5.96 15.62
N ALA A 259 -10.91 6.20 16.47
CA ALA A 259 -11.76 5.18 17.06
C ALA A 259 -12.97 4.79 16.19
N GLY A 260 -13.17 5.41 15.01
CA GLY A 260 -14.29 5.09 14.14
C GLY A 260 -14.13 3.76 13.40
N GLY A 261 -15.26 3.09 13.12
CA GLY A 261 -15.28 1.98 12.16
C GLY A 261 -14.84 2.44 10.76
N LYS A 262 -14.58 1.51 9.86
CA LYS A 262 -14.24 1.78 8.47
C LYS A 262 -14.85 0.74 7.55
N ILE A 263 -14.93 1.08 6.28
CA ILE A 263 -15.22 0.13 5.21
C ILE A 263 -13.91 -0.13 4.46
N VAL A 264 -13.58 -1.39 4.24
CA VAL A 264 -12.44 -1.83 3.42
C VAL A 264 -12.99 -2.53 2.18
N PHE A 265 -12.40 -2.25 1.02
CA PHE A 265 -12.75 -2.92 -0.22
C PHE A 265 -11.51 -3.43 -0.97
N PHE A 266 -11.67 -4.56 -1.65
CA PHE A 266 -10.68 -5.10 -2.59
C PHE A 266 -11.41 -5.72 -3.78
N ASP A 267 -11.07 -5.27 -4.98
CA ASP A 267 -11.50 -5.83 -6.25
C ASP A 267 -10.31 -6.27 -7.09
N VAL A 268 -10.47 -7.39 -7.78
CA VAL A 268 -9.47 -7.90 -8.74
C VAL A 268 -10.13 -8.24 -10.06
N VAL A 269 -9.42 -7.97 -11.14
CA VAL A 269 -9.76 -8.45 -12.48
C VAL A 269 -8.60 -9.33 -12.93
N PRO A 270 -8.81 -10.66 -13.07
CA PRO A 270 -7.74 -11.56 -13.47
C PRO A 270 -7.37 -11.37 -14.95
N ARG A 271 -6.29 -12.02 -15.39
CA ARG A 271 -6.00 -12.17 -16.83
C ARG A 271 -7.07 -13.01 -17.54
N ALA A 272 -7.17 -12.82 -18.86
CA ALA A 272 -8.15 -13.50 -19.70
C ALA A 272 -8.09 -15.02 -19.52
N GLY A 273 -9.26 -15.67 -19.53
CA GLY A 273 -9.36 -17.12 -19.32
C GLY A 273 -9.62 -17.54 -17.86
N HIS A 274 -9.75 -16.60 -16.92
CA HIS A 274 -10.08 -16.88 -15.52
C HIS A 274 -11.34 -16.15 -15.07
N ALA A 275 -12.13 -16.82 -14.23
CA ALA A 275 -13.31 -16.21 -13.62
C ALA A 275 -12.89 -15.10 -12.66
N ARG A 276 -13.55 -13.93 -12.75
CA ARG A 276 -13.39 -12.86 -11.79
C ARG A 276 -14.00 -13.29 -10.45
N PRO A 277 -13.24 -13.27 -9.34
CA PRO A 277 -13.81 -13.53 -8.03
C PRO A 277 -14.72 -12.37 -7.59
N ASP A 278 -15.67 -12.66 -6.72
CA ASP A 278 -16.49 -11.62 -6.08
C ASP A 278 -15.60 -10.63 -5.30
N PRO A 279 -15.95 -9.33 -5.29
CA PRO A 279 -15.19 -8.35 -4.55
C PRO A 279 -15.33 -8.55 -3.05
N ILE A 280 -14.34 -8.08 -2.32
CA ILE A 280 -14.34 -8.02 -0.86
C ILE A 280 -14.85 -6.64 -0.47
N LEU A 281 -15.89 -6.61 0.35
CA LEU A 281 -16.39 -5.41 1.00
C LEU A 281 -16.69 -5.74 2.45
N VAL A 282 -15.98 -5.08 3.36
CA VAL A 282 -16.01 -5.42 4.78
C VAL A 282 -16.27 -4.17 5.59
N HIS A 283 -17.29 -4.23 6.43
CA HIS A 283 -17.48 -3.31 7.53
C HIS A 283 -16.58 -3.75 8.68
N VAL A 284 -15.61 -2.91 9.01
CA VAL A 284 -14.76 -3.06 10.18
C VAL A 284 -15.31 -2.13 11.27
N PRO A 285 -15.99 -2.67 12.29
CA PRO A 285 -16.49 -1.84 13.38
C PRO A 285 -15.35 -1.21 14.18
N ALA A 286 -15.68 -0.19 14.95
CA ALA A 286 -14.79 0.37 15.96
C ALA A 286 -14.49 -0.65 17.07
N GLY A 287 -13.28 -0.65 17.62
CA GLY A 287 -12.94 -1.45 18.82
C GLY A 287 -12.76 -2.95 18.55
N ALA A 288 -13.00 -3.78 19.57
CA ALA A 288 -12.72 -5.22 19.51
C ALA A 288 -13.75 -6.08 18.74
N ALA A 289 -14.78 -5.46 18.15
CA ALA A 289 -15.81 -6.19 17.42
C ALA A 289 -15.28 -6.80 16.11
N MET A 290 -15.81 -7.96 15.72
CA MET A 290 -15.35 -8.68 14.53
C MET A 290 -15.72 -7.94 13.22
N PRO A 291 -14.80 -7.90 12.23
CA PRO A 291 -15.14 -7.47 10.88
C PRO A 291 -16.24 -8.33 10.25
N GLN A 292 -17.08 -7.72 9.42
CA GLN A 292 -18.22 -8.38 8.79
C GLN A 292 -18.28 -8.06 7.30
N ALA A 293 -18.45 -9.09 6.47
CA ALA A 293 -18.74 -8.91 5.06
C ALA A 293 -20.05 -8.11 4.90
N MET A 294 -20.03 -7.13 4.02
CA MET A 294 -21.20 -6.29 3.75
C MET A 294 -22.21 -7.00 2.87
N THR A 295 -23.48 -6.64 3.00
CA THR A 295 -24.56 -7.24 2.17
C THR A 295 -24.84 -6.35 0.95
N PRO A 296 -24.92 -6.90 -0.27
CA PRO A 296 -25.32 -6.12 -1.45
C PRO A 296 -26.68 -5.42 -1.28
N ILE A 297 -26.82 -4.22 -1.86
CA ILE A 297 -28.10 -3.54 -1.99
C ILE A 297 -28.80 -4.03 -3.25
N ALA A 298 -30.09 -4.38 -3.16
CA ALA A 298 -30.86 -4.85 -4.31
C ALA A 298 -30.87 -3.80 -5.45
N GLY A 299 -30.57 -4.22 -6.67
CA GLY A 299 -30.52 -3.34 -7.85
C GLY A 299 -29.20 -2.57 -8.03
N TYR A 300 -28.23 -2.71 -7.12
CA TYR A 300 -26.92 -2.07 -7.21
C TYR A 300 -25.78 -3.09 -7.25
N ASP A 301 -24.74 -2.80 -8.03
CA ASP A 301 -23.48 -3.51 -7.89
C ASP A 301 -22.72 -2.97 -6.67
N PRO A 302 -22.23 -3.88 -5.79
CA PRO A 302 -21.70 -3.48 -4.49
C PRO A 302 -20.38 -2.71 -4.59
N LEU A 303 -19.62 -2.94 -5.66
CA LEU A 303 -18.38 -2.22 -5.95
C LEU A 303 -18.27 -1.98 -7.46
N VAL A 304 -18.18 -0.71 -7.84
CA VAL A 304 -18.11 -0.29 -9.24
C VAL A 304 -16.87 0.57 -9.44
N VAL A 305 -15.93 0.07 -10.23
CA VAL A 305 -14.82 0.86 -10.76
C VAL A 305 -15.31 1.55 -12.03
N SER A 306 -15.28 2.88 -12.07
CA SER A 306 -15.86 3.66 -13.17
C SER A 306 -15.27 3.27 -14.53
N SER A 307 -16.13 3.17 -15.54
CA SER A 307 -15.75 3.04 -16.95
C SER A 307 -15.31 4.37 -17.57
N THR A 308 -15.53 5.49 -16.87
CA THR A 308 -15.02 6.80 -17.26
C THR A 308 -13.60 6.94 -16.76
N TRP A 309 -12.68 7.19 -17.68
CA TRP A 309 -11.26 7.34 -17.40
C TRP A 309 -10.87 8.81 -17.38
N ASP A 310 -10.05 9.20 -16.41
CA ASP A 310 -9.43 10.52 -16.35
C ASP A 310 -7.91 10.39 -16.43
N ARG A 311 -7.20 11.52 -16.51
CA ARG A 311 -5.77 11.60 -16.78
C ARG A 311 -5.04 12.41 -15.74
N ILE A 312 -3.93 11.87 -15.23
CA ILE A 312 -3.09 12.61 -14.31
C ILE A 312 -2.04 13.36 -15.12
N ASP A 313 -2.04 14.68 -14.95
CA ASP A 313 -0.94 15.54 -15.38
C ASP A 313 0.04 15.62 -14.20
N ILE A 314 1.22 15.04 -14.40
CA ILE A 314 2.27 15.10 -13.39
C ILE A 314 2.96 16.45 -13.50
N ARG A 315 2.53 17.40 -12.65
CA ARG A 315 3.09 18.75 -12.60
C ARG A 315 4.19 18.89 -11.54
N ASP A 316 4.17 18.04 -10.49
CA ASP A 316 4.91 18.29 -9.23
C ASP A 316 5.84 17.12 -8.80
N GLY A 317 6.87 17.46 -8.01
CA GLY A 317 8.14 16.72 -7.87
C GLY A 317 8.26 15.51 -6.95
N CYS A 318 7.19 15.08 -6.28
CA CYS A 318 7.19 13.87 -5.43
C CYS A 318 6.57 12.65 -6.13
N ARG A 319 6.29 12.74 -7.43
CA ARG A 319 5.67 11.68 -8.25
C ARG A 319 6.74 10.97 -9.09
N LEU A 320 6.70 9.64 -9.14
CA LEU A 320 7.72 8.83 -9.81
C LEU A 320 7.62 8.88 -11.33
N ALA A 321 6.43 9.08 -11.88
CA ALA A 321 6.28 9.20 -13.32
C ALA A 321 6.76 10.58 -13.84
N THR A 322 7.39 10.59 -15.01
CA THR A 322 7.99 11.80 -15.58
C THR A 322 6.95 12.87 -15.91
N ARG A 323 7.29 14.12 -15.59
CA ARG A 323 6.55 15.34 -15.96
C ARG A 323 6.06 15.26 -17.42
N GLY A 324 4.77 15.55 -17.64
CA GLY A 324 4.15 15.56 -18.97
C GLY A 324 3.68 14.20 -19.51
N LYS A 325 3.80 13.11 -18.74
CA LYS A 325 3.19 11.82 -19.12
C LYS A 325 1.78 11.68 -18.56
N ARG A 326 0.93 11.03 -19.36
CA ARG A 326 -0.48 10.81 -19.09
C ARG A 326 -0.68 9.42 -18.50
N ILE A 327 -1.32 9.35 -17.35
CA ILE A 327 -1.69 8.09 -16.72
C ILE A 327 -3.20 8.06 -16.59
N GLU A 328 -3.82 7.07 -17.25
CA GLU A 328 -5.27 6.87 -17.22
C GLU A 328 -5.66 6.05 -15.99
N TYR A 329 -6.69 6.53 -15.29
CA TYR A 329 -7.27 5.91 -14.09
C TYR A 329 -8.79 6.07 -14.10
N PRO A 330 -9.54 5.20 -13.41
CA PRO A 330 -10.98 5.35 -13.29
C PRO A 330 -11.31 6.62 -12.51
N ARG A 331 -12.25 7.42 -12.99
CA ARG A 331 -12.65 8.70 -12.38
C ARG A 331 -13.25 8.54 -10.98
N SER A 332 -13.77 7.35 -10.67
CA SER A 332 -14.26 7.04 -9.34
C SER A 332 -14.31 5.53 -9.08
N VAL A 333 -14.37 5.21 -7.79
CA VAL A 333 -14.79 3.90 -7.27
C VAL A 333 -16.02 4.12 -6.41
N MET A 334 -17.08 3.35 -6.67
CA MET A 334 -18.32 3.43 -5.91
C MET A 334 -18.51 2.18 -5.05
N VAL A 335 -18.86 2.38 -3.78
CA VAL A 335 -19.23 1.33 -2.83
C VAL A 335 -20.71 1.45 -2.51
N ASN A 336 -21.48 0.38 -2.73
CA ASN A 336 -22.94 0.32 -2.52
C ASN A 336 -23.32 -0.94 -1.75
N ALA A 337 -23.27 -0.90 -0.42
CA ALA A 337 -23.57 -2.08 0.38
C ALA A 337 -24.19 -1.71 1.72
N ARG A 338 -24.87 -2.68 2.35
CA ARG A 338 -25.38 -2.57 3.71
C ARG A 338 -24.31 -3.01 4.69
N ASP A 339 -24.07 -2.20 5.71
CA ASP A 339 -23.29 -2.64 6.85
C ASP A 339 -24.07 -3.67 7.69
N ALA A 340 -23.44 -4.19 8.73
CA ALA A 340 -24.04 -5.22 9.57
C ALA A 340 -25.25 -4.75 10.39
N GLY A 341 -25.43 -3.44 10.55
CA GLY A 341 -26.64 -2.85 11.14
C GLY A 341 -27.78 -2.70 10.13
N GLY A 342 -27.58 -3.12 8.87
CA GLY A 342 -28.52 -2.95 7.78
C GLY A 342 -28.53 -1.55 7.17
N VAL A 343 -27.62 -0.66 7.59
CA VAL A 343 -27.56 0.72 7.06
C VAL A 343 -26.96 0.70 5.67
N GLU A 344 -27.69 1.24 4.70
CA GLU A 344 -27.21 1.41 3.33
C GLU A 344 -26.07 2.43 3.27
N ARG A 345 -24.95 2.02 2.68
CA ARG A 345 -23.76 2.85 2.49
C ARG A 345 -23.51 3.05 1.01
N HIS A 346 -23.53 4.31 0.60
CA HIS A 346 -23.21 4.76 -0.75
C HIS A 346 -22.01 5.71 -0.68
N PHE A 347 -20.84 5.23 -1.08
CA PHE A 347 -19.65 6.07 -1.18
C PHE A 347 -19.22 6.21 -2.63
N ASN A 348 -18.92 7.44 -3.02
CA ASN A 348 -18.31 7.75 -4.31
C ASN A 348 -16.93 8.35 -4.07
N LEU A 349 -15.90 7.53 -4.26
CA LEU A 349 -14.51 7.94 -4.11
C LEU A 349 -14.07 8.58 -5.43
N HIS A 350 -14.20 9.91 -5.51
CA HIS A 350 -13.83 10.65 -6.72
C HIS A 350 -12.32 10.84 -6.84
N HIS A 351 -11.74 10.34 -7.92
CA HIS A 351 -10.31 10.47 -8.21
C HIS A 351 -10.04 11.72 -9.05
N SER A 352 -9.01 12.48 -8.68
CA SER A 352 -8.58 13.68 -9.40
C SER A 352 -7.08 13.95 -9.21
N ASN A 353 -6.54 14.90 -9.96
CA ASN A 353 -5.16 15.36 -9.75
C ASN A 353 -4.90 15.97 -8.36
N GLY A 354 -5.91 16.62 -7.79
CA GLY A 354 -5.80 17.35 -6.53
C GLY A 354 -5.78 16.46 -5.30
N ASN A 355 -6.19 15.19 -5.42
CA ASN A 355 -6.17 14.22 -4.33
C ASN A 355 -5.28 13.01 -4.62
N ASN A 356 -4.47 13.08 -5.68
CA ASN A 356 -3.51 12.05 -6.03
C ASN A 356 -2.18 12.24 -5.27
N VAL A 357 -1.81 11.23 -4.49
CA VAL A 357 -0.64 11.26 -3.60
C VAL A 357 0.48 10.31 -4.03
N ASP A 358 0.19 9.37 -4.93
CA ASP A 358 1.21 8.52 -5.55
C ASP A 358 0.88 8.20 -7.00
N VAL A 359 1.91 8.19 -7.83
CA VAL A 359 1.83 7.89 -9.26
C VAL A 359 3.03 7.09 -9.70
N TRP A 360 2.76 5.81 -9.95
CA TRP A 360 3.56 4.96 -10.80
C TRP A 360 2.88 4.88 -12.17
N PRO A 361 3.63 4.65 -13.27
CA PRO A 361 3.06 4.54 -14.61
C PRO A 361 1.88 3.54 -14.77
N PHE A 362 1.78 2.54 -13.89
CA PHE A 362 0.76 1.50 -13.91
C PHE A 362 -0.04 1.38 -12.60
N TYR A 363 0.24 2.23 -11.61
CA TYR A 363 -0.35 2.18 -10.28
C TYR A 363 -0.53 3.60 -9.73
N VAL A 364 -1.68 3.90 -9.13
CA VAL A 364 -2.01 5.23 -8.60
C VAL A 364 -2.67 5.12 -7.24
N ARG A 365 -2.38 6.10 -6.37
CA ARG A 365 -3.02 6.26 -5.06
C ARG A 365 -3.68 7.62 -4.93
N PHE A 366 -4.90 7.61 -4.40
CA PHE A 366 -5.70 8.79 -4.12
C PHE A 366 -6.08 8.83 -2.64
N VAL A 367 -6.23 10.05 -2.12
CA VAL A 367 -6.80 10.33 -0.80
C VAL A 367 -8.05 11.20 -1.00
N PRO A 368 -9.15 10.62 -1.54
CA PRO A 368 -10.35 11.39 -1.83
C PRO A 368 -11.08 11.78 -0.55
N GLU A 369 -11.74 12.94 -0.57
CA GLU A 369 -12.69 13.32 0.46
C GLU A 369 -14.04 12.64 0.19
N VAL A 370 -14.62 12.01 1.20
CA VAL A 370 -15.93 11.35 1.13
C VAL A 370 -16.85 11.97 2.18
N SER A 371 -18.10 12.22 1.81
CA SER A 371 -19.11 12.72 2.74
C SER A 371 -19.87 11.56 3.41
N ILE A 372 -20.03 11.65 4.72
CA ILE A 372 -20.82 10.75 5.57
C ILE A 372 -21.78 11.62 6.37
N GLY A 373 -23.02 11.72 5.88
CA GLY A 373 -23.96 12.73 6.37
C GLY A 373 -23.38 14.14 6.16
N THR A 374 -23.25 14.90 7.25
CA THR A 374 -22.64 16.25 7.25
C THR A 374 -21.12 16.24 7.45
N THR A 375 -20.53 15.07 7.70
CA THR A 375 -19.10 14.94 8.01
C THR A 375 -18.31 14.58 6.76
N LYS A 376 -17.15 15.22 6.56
CA LYS A 376 -16.19 14.88 5.51
C LYS A 376 -15.01 14.09 6.09
N VAL A 377 -14.61 13.01 5.43
CA VAL A 377 -13.50 12.13 5.85
C VAL A 377 -12.53 11.89 4.70
N SER A 378 -11.26 11.66 5.01
CA SER A 378 -10.23 11.32 4.02
C SER A 378 -10.14 9.81 3.83
N ALA A 379 -10.68 9.32 2.73
CA ALA A 379 -10.58 7.92 2.32
C ALA A 379 -9.23 7.62 1.66
N ILE A 380 -9.00 6.35 1.33
CA ILE A 380 -7.89 5.91 0.48
C ILE A 380 -8.46 5.05 -0.64
N SER A 381 -7.94 5.27 -1.84
CA SER A 381 -8.27 4.47 -3.01
C SER A 381 -7.02 4.28 -3.85
N GLU A 382 -6.70 3.03 -4.11
CA GLU A 382 -5.59 2.58 -4.93
C GLU A 382 -6.12 1.83 -6.14
N PHE A 383 -5.39 1.97 -7.24
CA PHE A 383 -5.75 1.34 -8.49
C PHE A 383 -4.53 0.99 -9.32
N MET A 384 -4.52 -0.23 -9.87
CA MET A 384 -3.43 -0.77 -10.67
C MET A 384 -3.92 -1.31 -12.02
N ARG A 385 -3.09 -1.16 -13.04
CA ARG A 385 -3.28 -1.72 -14.39
C ARG A 385 -2.02 -2.39 -14.93
N ALA A 386 -2.00 -3.73 -14.88
CA ALA A 386 -0.88 -4.54 -15.31
C ALA A 386 -0.66 -4.49 -16.82
N ASP A 387 -1.73 -4.27 -17.60
CA ASP A 387 -1.64 -4.17 -19.07
C ASP A 387 -0.77 -3.00 -19.53
N ARG A 388 -0.64 -1.96 -18.69
CA ARG A 388 0.24 -0.82 -18.97
C ARG A 388 1.72 -1.20 -18.91
N LEU A 389 2.10 -2.25 -18.20
CA LEU A 389 3.49 -2.70 -18.16
C LEU A 389 4.00 -3.12 -19.56
N ARG A 390 3.10 -3.42 -20.50
CA ARG A 390 3.43 -3.74 -21.89
C ARG A 390 3.39 -2.53 -22.83
N ASP A 391 2.90 -1.38 -22.38
CA ASP A 391 2.84 -0.18 -23.19
C ASP A 391 4.24 0.48 -23.27
N PRO A 392 4.82 0.65 -24.48
CA PRO A 392 6.12 1.30 -24.65
C PRO A 392 6.21 2.71 -24.04
N ALA A 393 5.12 3.47 -23.99
CA ALA A 393 5.12 4.80 -23.37
C ALA A 393 5.25 4.72 -21.85
N THR A 394 4.55 3.76 -21.24
CA THR A 394 4.63 3.40 -19.82
C THR A 394 6.03 2.86 -19.49
N LEU A 395 6.58 1.93 -20.28
CA LEU A 395 7.96 1.44 -20.11
C LEU A 395 8.98 2.57 -20.19
N ARG A 396 8.88 3.47 -21.18
CA ARG A 396 9.71 4.69 -21.25
C ARG A 396 9.54 5.60 -20.03
N ALA A 397 8.39 5.59 -19.36
CA ALA A 397 8.16 6.35 -18.11
C ALA A 397 8.90 5.72 -16.96
N LEU A 398 8.78 4.41 -16.83
CA LEU A 398 9.46 3.58 -15.84
C LEU A 398 10.99 3.65 -15.97
N THR A 399 11.54 3.67 -17.19
CA THR A 399 12.99 3.84 -17.38
C THR A 399 13.50 5.20 -16.93
N ALA A 400 12.65 6.21 -17.00
CA ALA A 400 12.99 7.59 -16.65
C ALA A 400 12.65 7.94 -15.20
N SER A 401 11.90 7.09 -14.49
CA SER A 401 11.65 7.19 -13.05
C SER A 401 12.87 6.72 -12.25
N ASN A 402 14.03 7.36 -12.48
CA ASN A 402 15.26 7.22 -11.68
C ASN A 402 15.17 8.00 -10.35
N LEU A 403 13.96 8.39 -9.95
CA LEU A 403 13.68 9.39 -8.94
C LEU A 403 13.56 8.69 -7.59
N ILE A 404 14.57 8.91 -6.74
CA ILE A 404 14.73 8.38 -5.37
C ILE A 404 15.42 7.01 -5.38
N THR A 405 16.70 7.07 -5.74
CA THR A 405 17.66 5.99 -5.56
C THR A 405 18.58 6.36 -4.40
N THR A 406 18.42 5.67 -3.29
CA THR A 406 19.58 5.26 -2.50
C THR A 406 19.66 3.76 -2.65
N ASP A 407 20.74 3.30 -3.27
CA ASP A 407 21.20 1.96 -2.95
C ASP A 407 21.49 2.00 -1.45
N ALA A 408 20.98 1.02 -0.70
CA ALA A 408 21.41 0.87 0.68
C ALA A 408 22.93 0.66 0.65
N THR A 409 23.66 1.60 1.23
CA THR A 409 25.13 1.50 1.41
C THR A 409 25.43 0.57 2.56
#